data_AF-A0A9C8H404-F1
#
_entry.id   AF-A0A9C8H404-F1
#
_cell.length_a   1.000
_cell.length_b   1.000
_cell.length_c   1.000
_cell.angle_alpha   90.00
_cell.angle_beta   90.00
_cell.angle_gamma   90.00
#
_symmetry.space_group_name_H-M   'P 1'
#
loop_
_entity.id
_entity.type
_entity.pdbx_description
1 polymer ?
#
loop_
_entity_poly.entity_id
_entity_poly.type
_entity_poly.pdbx_seq_one_letter_code
_entity_poly.pdbx_strand_id
1 'polypeptide(L)'
;MSSGQSETGGPCGPSDARAAAIAGLAGGNGLQGADAGEPAFVRRLDLADAGYYLVPLLRDGALVGIAEIEAQGCTMAKAGAITAPGTPFLLDPEAARAALPVPSGGAPFLGWQPCRESWDRFLPFWVFDTAEGRFHVDQSGQVHRQLGTGARGG
;
A
#
# COMPACT_ATOMS: atom_id res chain seq x y z
N MET A 1 13.47 36.07 -18.42
CA MET A 1 13.34 34.60 -18.38
C MET A 1 13.08 34.26 -16.92
N SER A 2 11.81 34.17 -16.53
CA SER A 2 11.44 33.90 -15.14
C SER A 2 11.46 32.40 -14.90
N SER A 3 12.36 31.96 -14.02
CA SER A 3 12.38 30.62 -13.46
C SER A 3 11.14 30.44 -12.57
N GLY A 4 10.11 29.79 -13.10
CA GLY A 4 8.95 29.35 -12.33
C GLY A 4 9.31 28.09 -11.54
N GLN A 5 9.91 28.25 -10.37
CA GLN A 5 9.92 27.18 -9.38
C GLN A 5 8.57 27.21 -8.65
N SER A 6 7.66 26.35 -9.09
CA SER A 6 6.45 26.00 -8.35
C SER A 6 6.48 24.50 -8.09
N GLU A 7 7.30 24.03 -7.15
CA GLU A 7 7.36 22.58 -6.88
C GLU A 7 7.48 22.27 -5.39
N THR A 8 6.60 22.82 -4.56
CA THR A 8 6.07 21.99 -3.46
C THR A 8 5.05 21.05 -4.10
N GLY A 9 5.56 20.04 -4.81
CA GLY A 9 4.75 19.09 -5.57
C GLY A 9 3.76 18.40 -4.64
N GLY A 10 2.47 18.44 -4.97
CA GLY A 10 1.45 17.71 -4.24
C GLY A 10 1.70 16.19 -4.26
N PRO A 11 0.84 15.39 -3.60
CA PRO A 11 0.95 13.94 -3.67
C PRO A 11 0.88 13.50 -5.13
N CYS A 12 1.79 12.61 -5.53
CA CYS A 12 1.83 12.16 -6.90
C CYS A 12 0.71 11.18 -7.24
N GLY A 13 0.41 11.06 -8.53
CA GLY A 13 -0.61 10.14 -9.03
C GLY A 13 -0.08 8.70 -9.12
N PRO A 14 -0.96 7.72 -9.41
CA PRO A 14 -0.56 6.33 -9.61
C PRO A 14 0.43 6.17 -10.78
N SER A 15 0.25 6.91 -11.88
CA SER A 15 1.19 6.84 -13.01
C SER A 15 2.62 7.28 -12.62
N ASP A 16 2.75 8.31 -11.80
CA ASP A 16 4.04 8.79 -11.29
C ASP A 16 4.65 7.79 -10.32
N ALA A 17 3.85 7.20 -9.43
CA ALA A 17 4.31 6.18 -8.50
C ALA A 17 4.82 4.93 -9.24
N ARG A 18 4.13 4.52 -10.30
CA ARG A 18 4.59 3.42 -11.17
C ARG A 18 5.91 3.76 -11.86
N ALA A 19 6.06 4.99 -12.36
CA ALA A 19 7.32 5.44 -12.96
C ALA A 19 8.47 5.47 -11.95
N ALA A 20 8.21 5.93 -10.71
CA ALA A 20 9.18 5.92 -9.62
C ALA A 20 9.63 4.51 -9.25
N ALA A 21 8.72 3.53 -9.23
CA ALA A 21 9.06 2.13 -9.02
C ALA A 21 9.99 1.61 -10.12
N ILE A 22 9.68 1.88 -11.40
CA ILE A 22 10.53 1.48 -12.53
C ILE A 22 11.93 2.09 -12.41
N ALA A 23 12.02 3.39 -12.10
CA ALA A 23 13.29 4.07 -11.91
C ALA A 23 14.10 3.46 -10.74
N GLY A 24 13.43 3.09 -9.65
CA GLY A 24 14.05 2.46 -8.49
C GLY A 24 14.61 1.06 -8.75
N LEU A 25 13.97 0.26 -9.61
CA LEU A 25 14.43 -1.10 -9.94
C LEU A 25 15.78 -1.13 -10.67
N ALA A 26 16.09 -0.09 -11.44
CA ALA A 26 17.37 0.04 -12.12
C ALA A 26 18.57 0.09 -11.15
N GLY A 27 18.34 0.37 -9.86
CA GLY A 27 19.36 0.59 -8.83
C GLY A 27 19.96 -0.64 -8.12
N GLY A 28 19.51 -1.88 -8.40
CA GLY A 28 20.25 -3.09 -7.96
C GLY A 28 19.61 -4.00 -6.89
N ASN A 29 18.28 -4.02 -6.71
CA ASN A 29 17.63 -4.76 -5.61
C ASN A 29 17.31 -6.25 -5.88
N GLY A 30 18.02 -6.94 -6.80
CA GLY A 30 17.71 -8.34 -7.17
C GLY A 30 16.35 -8.55 -7.87
N LEU A 31 15.62 -7.46 -8.10
CA LEU A 31 14.31 -7.39 -8.77
C LEU A 31 14.46 -6.94 -10.23
N GLN A 32 15.67 -7.01 -10.79
CA GLN A 32 15.96 -6.63 -12.17
C GLN A 32 15.10 -7.42 -13.16
N GLY A 33 14.62 -6.75 -14.21
CA GLY A 33 13.75 -7.35 -15.21
C GLY A 33 12.33 -7.68 -14.72
N ALA A 34 11.91 -7.16 -13.56
CA ALA A 34 10.51 -7.16 -13.18
C ALA A 34 9.80 -5.91 -13.75
N ASP A 35 8.55 -6.08 -14.16
CA ASP A 35 7.65 -5.01 -14.55
C ASP A 35 6.90 -4.46 -13.34
N ALA A 36 6.74 -3.14 -13.27
CA ALA A 36 5.85 -2.52 -12.29
C ALA A 36 4.39 -2.70 -12.72
N GLY A 37 3.54 -3.25 -11.86
CA GLY A 37 2.10 -3.37 -12.08
C GLY A 37 1.32 -2.13 -11.64
N GLU A 38 0.02 -2.31 -11.38
CA GLU A 38 -0.88 -1.22 -10.99
C GLU A 38 -0.65 -0.82 -9.51
N PRO A 39 -0.37 0.47 -9.23
CA PRO A 39 -0.18 0.95 -7.86
C PRO A 39 -1.47 0.94 -7.03
N ALA A 40 -1.34 0.53 -5.77
CA ALA A 40 -2.40 0.62 -4.78
C ALA A 40 -2.07 1.71 -3.74
N PHE A 41 -2.94 2.71 -3.62
CA PHE A 41 -2.74 3.79 -2.66
C PHE A 41 -3.14 3.35 -1.25
N VAL A 42 -2.22 3.54 -0.29
CA VAL A 42 -2.41 3.24 1.12
C VAL A 42 -2.38 4.54 1.91
N ARG A 43 -3.46 4.80 2.65
CA ARG A 43 -3.57 5.95 3.55
C ARG A 43 -2.86 5.66 4.86
N ARG A 44 -2.08 6.62 5.38
CA ARG A 44 -1.63 6.59 6.77
C ARG A 44 -2.83 6.88 7.67
N LEU A 45 -3.12 5.98 8.60
CA LEU A 45 -4.21 6.17 9.57
C LEU A 45 -3.74 6.97 10.80
N ASP A 46 -2.43 6.98 11.05
CA ASP A 46 -1.77 7.68 12.15
C ASP A 46 -1.30 9.10 11.80
N LEU A 47 -1.29 9.48 10.51
CA LEU A 47 -0.87 10.79 10.03
C LEU A 47 -1.94 11.38 9.11
N ALA A 48 -2.32 12.63 9.36
CA ALA A 48 -3.28 13.34 8.50
C ALA A 48 -2.69 13.58 7.11
N ASP A 49 -3.52 13.36 6.08
CA ASP A 49 -3.22 13.64 4.66
C ASP A 49 -1.92 13.01 4.12
N ALA A 50 -1.44 11.94 4.77
CA ALA A 50 -0.27 11.18 4.35
C ALA A 50 -0.66 9.82 3.78
N GLY A 51 0.18 9.32 2.88
CA GLY A 51 -0.02 8.03 2.24
C GLY A 51 1.16 7.65 1.36
N TYR A 52 1.11 6.43 0.86
CA TYR A 52 2.12 5.85 0.00
C TYR A 52 1.46 4.91 -0.99
N TYR A 53 2.14 4.60 -2.08
CA TYR A 53 1.71 3.56 -2.99
C TYR A 53 2.49 2.28 -2.72
N LEU A 54 1.78 1.16 -2.76
CA LEU A 54 2.39 -0.14 -2.97
C LEU A 54 2.31 -0.46 -4.46
N VAL A 55 3.44 -0.81 -5.06
CA VAL A 55 3.52 -1.16 -6.49
C VAL A 55 3.96 -2.61 -6.61
N PRO A 56 3.14 -3.50 -7.17
CA PRO A 56 3.53 -4.89 -7.36
C PRO A 56 4.60 -4.97 -8.44
N LEU A 57 5.60 -5.82 -8.20
CA LEU A 57 6.68 -6.08 -9.14
C LEU A 57 6.50 -7.49 -9.69
N LEU A 58 6.34 -7.59 -11.00
CA LEU A 58 5.92 -8.80 -11.69
C LEU A 58 7.03 -9.31 -12.61
N ARG A 59 7.26 -10.62 -12.64
CA ARG A 59 8.10 -11.27 -13.64
C ARG A 59 7.29 -12.40 -14.27
N ASP A 60 7.10 -12.35 -15.58
CA ASP A 60 6.25 -13.29 -16.31
C ASP A 60 4.83 -13.39 -15.71
N GLY A 61 4.31 -12.26 -15.22
CA GLY A 61 3.00 -12.17 -14.56
C GLY A 61 2.98 -12.65 -13.09
N ALA A 62 4.06 -13.23 -12.58
CA ALA A 62 4.16 -13.65 -11.18
C ALA A 62 4.70 -12.53 -10.30
N LEU A 63 4.10 -12.34 -9.12
CA LEU A 63 4.57 -11.37 -8.14
C LEU A 63 5.92 -11.81 -7.53
N VAL A 64 6.94 -10.98 -7.73
CA VAL A 64 8.31 -11.21 -7.24
C VAL A 64 8.75 -10.20 -6.18
N GLY A 65 8.00 -9.11 -6.01
CA GLY A 65 8.29 -8.09 -5.01
C GLY A 65 7.22 -7.02 -4.92
N ILE A 66 7.39 -6.12 -3.97
CA ILE A 66 6.56 -4.92 -3.79
C ILE A 66 7.51 -3.74 -3.57
N ALA A 67 7.26 -2.64 -4.28
CA ALA A 67 7.90 -1.35 -4.01
C ALA A 67 6.95 -0.44 -3.24
N GLU A 68 7.48 0.26 -2.24
CA GLU A 68 6.82 1.32 -1.50
C GLU A 68 7.28 2.66 -2.07
N ILE A 69 6.33 3.46 -2.54
CA ILE A 69 6.58 4.81 -3.06
C ILE A 69 5.89 5.81 -2.15
N GLU A 70 6.67 6.73 -1.57
CA GLU A 70 6.07 7.82 -0.80
C GLU A 70 5.26 8.71 -1.74
N ALA A 71 3.97 8.91 -1.43
CA ALA A 71 3.12 9.71 -2.31
C ALA A 71 3.60 11.16 -2.34
N GLN A 72 4.15 11.65 -1.24
CA GLN A 72 4.79 12.95 -1.17
C GLN A 72 6.18 12.87 -1.81
N GLY A 73 6.41 13.64 -2.88
CA GLY A 73 7.70 13.68 -3.58
C GLY A 73 7.95 12.50 -4.54
N CYS A 74 7.10 11.47 -4.53
CA CYS A 74 7.10 10.37 -5.50
C CYS A 74 8.43 9.59 -5.59
N THR A 75 8.98 9.26 -4.42
CA THR A 75 10.25 8.54 -4.32
C THR A 75 10.05 7.15 -3.77
N MET A 76 10.77 6.17 -4.33
CA MET A 76 10.81 4.82 -3.77
C MET A 76 11.51 4.85 -2.40
N ALA A 77 10.77 4.52 -1.35
CA ALA A 77 11.29 4.44 0.01
C ALA A 77 11.90 3.07 0.30
N LYS A 78 11.24 2.00 -0.14
CA LYS A 78 11.63 0.62 0.15
C LYS A 78 11.18 -0.29 -0.99
N ALA A 79 11.88 -1.41 -1.19
CA ALA A 79 11.37 -2.53 -1.97
C ALA A 79 11.69 -3.83 -1.23
N GLY A 80 10.74 -4.77 -1.24
CA GLY A 80 10.89 -6.10 -0.66
C GLY A 80 10.66 -7.17 -1.71
N ALA A 81 11.52 -8.18 -1.76
CA ALA A 81 11.30 -9.37 -2.57
C ALA A 81 10.29 -10.29 -1.88
N ILE A 82 9.40 -10.91 -2.66
CA ILE A 82 8.50 -11.95 -2.18
C ILE A 82 9.10 -13.31 -2.56
N THR A 83 9.24 -14.19 -1.58
CA THR A 83 9.82 -15.53 -1.75
C THR A 83 8.77 -16.64 -1.83
N ALA A 84 7.50 -16.32 -1.53
CA ALA A 84 6.39 -17.26 -1.56
C ALA A 84 5.61 -17.14 -2.88
N PRO A 85 5.82 -18.03 -3.86
CA PRO A 85 5.11 -18.00 -5.13
C PRO A 85 3.60 -18.22 -4.93
N GLY A 86 2.79 -17.59 -5.77
CA GLY A 86 1.31 -17.67 -5.70
C GLY A 86 0.65 -16.78 -4.65
N THR A 87 1.44 -16.01 -3.89
CA THR A 87 0.89 -15.01 -2.96
C THR A 87 0.25 -13.87 -3.75
N PRO A 88 -1.03 -13.53 -3.53
CA PRO A 88 -1.64 -12.38 -4.16
C PRO A 88 -0.97 -11.08 -3.67
N PHE A 89 -0.98 -10.04 -4.50
CA PHE A 89 -0.43 -8.73 -4.12
C PHE A 89 -1.15 -8.13 -2.91
N LEU A 90 -2.48 -8.21 -2.93
CA LEU A 90 -3.37 -7.81 -1.85
C LEU A 90 -4.52 -8.81 -1.78
N LEU A 91 -5.12 -8.95 -0.60
CA LEU A 91 -6.41 -9.61 -0.46
C LEU A 91 -7.43 -8.93 -1.37
N ASP A 92 -8.27 -9.72 -2.05
CA ASP A 92 -9.35 -9.19 -2.86
C ASP A 92 -10.34 -8.38 -1.99
N PRO A 93 -10.75 -7.16 -2.39
CA PRO A 93 -11.60 -6.31 -1.57
C PRO A 93 -12.99 -6.91 -1.31
N GLU A 94 -13.50 -7.76 -2.21
CA GLU A 94 -14.78 -8.44 -2.00
C GLU A 94 -14.63 -9.61 -1.01
N ALA A 95 -13.52 -10.35 -1.07
CA ALA A 95 -13.18 -11.33 -0.05
C ALA A 95 -13.00 -10.67 1.33
N ALA A 96 -12.35 -9.51 1.39
CA ALA A 96 -12.22 -8.72 2.62
C ALA A 96 -13.59 -8.25 3.14
N ARG A 97 -14.49 -7.83 2.24
CA ARG A 97 -15.85 -7.44 2.60
C ARG A 97 -16.68 -8.61 3.12
N ALA A 98 -16.56 -9.79 2.51
CA ALA A 98 -17.27 -10.99 2.92
C ALA A 98 -16.87 -11.47 4.33
N ALA A 99 -15.68 -11.09 4.82
CA ALA A 99 -15.25 -11.40 6.18
C ALA A 99 -15.95 -10.54 7.26
N LEU A 100 -16.55 -9.41 6.89
CA LEU A 100 -17.17 -8.50 7.86
C LEU A 100 -18.38 -9.16 8.56
N PRO A 101 -18.56 -8.93 9.88
CA PRO A 101 -19.72 -9.43 10.60
C PRO A 101 -21.00 -8.65 10.28
N VAL A 102 -20.90 -7.56 9.52
CA VAL A 102 -21.96 -6.61 9.22
C VAL A 102 -21.84 -6.12 7.78
N PRO A 103 -22.95 -5.73 7.11
CA PRO A 103 -22.89 -5.16 5.77
C PRO A 103 -22.10 -3.85 5.74
N SER A 104 -21.31 -3.64 4.69
CA SER A 104 -20.67 -2.35 4.37
C SER A 104 -21.13 -1.85 3.00
N GLY A 105 -21.73 -0.66 2.97
CA GLY A 105 -22.20 -0.03 1.73
C GLY A 105 -21.16 0.85 1.04
N GLY A 106 -20.16 1.34 1.80
CA GLY A 106 -19.09 2.17 1.27
C GLY A 106 -18.04 1.36 0.49
N ALA A 107 -17.34 2.03 -0.42
CA ALA A 107 -16.15 1.46 -1.03
C ALA A 107 -15.03 1.39 0.02
N PRO A 108 -14.36 0.24 0.19
CA PRO A 108 -13.21 0.16 1.08
C PRO A 108 -12.03 0.94 0.52
N PHE A 109 -11.09 1.26 1.40
CA PHE A 109 -9.79 1.80 1.02
C PHE A 109 -8.67 1.07 1.77
N LEU A 110 -7.44 1.12 1.25
CA LEU A 110 -6.30 0.59 1.98
C LEU A 110 -5.80 1.61 2.99
N GLY A 111 -5.70 1.18 4.25
CA GLY A 111 -5.20 1.99 5.35
C GLY A 111 -4.12 1.26 6.12
N TRP A 112 -3.12 1.99 6.60
CA TRP A 112 -2.09 1.44 7.44
C TRP A 112 -1.69 2.42 8.53
N GLN A 113 -1.41 1.88 9.72
CA GLN A 113 -0.70 2.56 10.79
C GLN A 113 0.15 1.52 11.52
N PRO A 114 1.26 1.93 12.15
CA PRO A 114 2.02 1.03 12.99
C PRO A 114 1.15 0.59 14.19
N CYS A 115 0.85 -0.70 14.25
CA CYS A 115 0.04 -1.30 15.32
C CYS A 115 0.50 -2.74 15.58
N ARG A 116 -0.06 -3.38 16.62
CA ARG A 116 0.29 -4.77 16.96
C ARG A 116 -0.05 -5.74 15.82
N GLU A 117 -1.13 -5.46 15.11
CA GLU A 117 -1.67 -6.31 14.05
C GLU A 117 -0.92 -6.13 12.72
N SER A 118 -0.28 -4.97 12.50
CA SER A 118 0.58 -4.72 11.34
C SER A 118 1.75 -3.81 11.69
N TRP A 119 2.97 -4.37 11.59
CA TRP A 119 4.23 -3.69 11.86
C TRP A 119 5.00 -3.31 10.59
N ASP A 120 4.58 -3.81 9.43
CA ASP A 120 5.22 -3.56 8.12
C ASP A 120 4.23 -2.84 7.19
N ARG A 121 4.69 -1.76 6.54
CA ARG A 121 3.92 -0.98 5.56
C ARG A 121 3.53 -1.78 4.32
N PHE A 122 4.18 -2.90 4.07
CA PHE A 122 3.74 -3.85 3.03
C PHE A 122 2.48 -4.63 3.39
N LEU A 123 1.97 -4.52 4.63
CA LEU A 123 0.81 -5.24 5.12
C LEU A 123 -0.31 -4.28 5.55
N PRO A 124 -0.94 -3.54 4.61
CA PRO A 124 -2.05 -2.65 4.92
C PRO A 124 -3.31 -3.43 5.33
N PHE A 125 -4.33 -2.70 5.77
CA PHE A 125 -5.67 -3.21 6.00
C PHE A 125 -6.60 -2.72 4.91
N TRP A 126 -7.60 -3.53 4.54
CA TRP A 126 -8.83 -3.00 3.97
C TRP A 126 -9.66 -2.35 5.06
N VAL A 127 -9.95 -1.07 4.91
CA VAL A 127 -10.71 -0.28 5.89
C VAL A 127 -12.13 -0.09 5.37
N PHE A 128 -13.10 -0.44 6.22
CA PHE A 128 -14.52 -0.31 5.95
C PHE A 128 -15.17 0.59 6.99
N ASP A 129 -15.82 1.66 6.53
CA ASP A 129 -16.72 2.46 7.35
C ASP A 129 -18.13 1.90 7.25
N THR A 130 -18.69 1.49 8.38
CA THR A 130 -20.03 0.88 8.49
C THR A 130 -20.91 1.67 9.47
N ALA A 131 -22.20 1.35 9.52
CA ALA A 131 -23.10 1.91 10.53
C ALA A 131 -22.70 1.55 11.97
N GLU A 132 -22.00 0.42 12.18
CA GLU A 132 -21.49 0.00 13.48
C GLU A 132 -20.09 0.54 13.79
N GLY A 133 -19.54 1.39 12.93
CA GLY A 133 -18.22 1.96 13.04
C GLY A 133 -17.23 1.35 12.04
N ARG A 134 -15.94 1.55 12.33
CA ARG A 134 -14.84 1.20 11.43
C ARG A 134 -14.32 -0.20 11.70
N PHE A 135 -14.11 -0.95 10.61
CA PHE A 135 -13.48 -2.27 10.63
C PHE A 135 -12.22 -2.25 9.77
N HIS A 136 -11.23 -3.03 10.19
CA HIS A 136 -9.97 -3.23 9.47
C HIS A 136 -9.83 -4.71 9.19
N VAL A 137 -9.67 -5.09 7.93
CA VAL A 137 -9.47 -6.48 7.52
C VAL A 137 -8.04 -6.60 7.03
N ASP A 138 -7.24 -7.43 7.68
CA ASP A 138 -5.85 -7.63 7.26
C ASP A 138 -5.74 -8.51 6.01
N GLN A 139 -4.53 -8.66 5.49
CA GLN A 139 -4.27 -9.42 4.26
C GLN A 139 -4.53 -10.94 4.42
N SER A 140 -4.76 -11.43 5.64
CA SER A 140 -5.19 -12.82 5.90
C SER A 140 -6.72 -12.98 5.95
N GLY A 141 -7.47 -11.87 5.90
CA GLY A 141 -8.92 -11.86 6.04
C GLY A 141 -9.40 -11.78 7.48
N GLN A 142 -8.50 -11.61 8.46
CA GLN A 142 -8.89 -11.45 9.85
C GLN A 142 -9.41 -10.02 10.09
N VAL A 143 -10.52 -9.92 10.82
CA VAL A 143 -11.26 -8.68 11.07
C VAL A 143 -10.91 -8.09 12.44
N HIS A 144 -10.61 -6.80 12.46
CA HIS A 144 -10.24 -6.04 13.64
C HIS A 144 -11.14 -4.80 13.80
N ARG A 145 -11.86 -4.71 14.93
CA ARG A 145 -12.66 -3.52 15.31
C ARG A 145 -11.80 -2.42 15.93
N GLN A 146 -10.65 -2.78 16.50
CA GLN A 146 -9.70 -1.86 17.10
C GLN A 146 -8.30 -2.33 16.72
N LEU A 147 -7.41 -1.38 16.47
CA LEU A 147 -5.99 -1.63 16.25
C LEU A 147 -5.26 -1.40 17.57
N GLY A 148 -4.38 -2.33 17.95
CA GLY A 148 -3.62 -2.25 19.18
C GLY A 148 -2.66 -1.07 19.18
N THR A 149 -2.48 -0.43 20.34
CA THR A 149 -1.43 0.56 20.54
C THR A 149 -0.09 -0.15 20.75
N GLY A 150 1.00 0.38 20.17
CA GLY A 150 2.35 0.01 20.62
C GLY A 150 3.33 -0.66 19.65
N ALA A 151 3.14 -0.58 18.33
CA ALA A 151 4.26 -0.86 17.43
C ALA A 151 5.01 0.44 17.12
N ARG A 152 6.32 0.49 17.40
CA ARG A 152 7.20 1.43 16.70
C ARG A 152 7.44 0.81 15.33
N GLY A 153 6.71 1.25 14.31
CA GLY A 153 6.91 0.79 12.92
C GLY A 153 8.33 1.09 12.45
N GLY A 154 8.93 0.15 11.73
CA GLY A 154 10.27 0.27 11.13
C GLY A 154 10.22 0.50 9.62
#